data_AF-A0A2V7YQU3-F1
#
_entry.id   AF-A0A2V7YQU3-F1
#
_cell.length_a   1.000
_cell.length_b   1.000
_cell.length_c   1.000
_cell.angle_alpha   90.00
_cell.angle_beta   90.00
_cell.angle_gamma   90.00
#
_symmetry.space_group_name_H-M   'P 1'
#
loop_
_entity.id
_entity.type
_entity.pdbx_description
1 polymer ?
#
loop_
_entity_poly.entity_id
_entity_poly.type
_entity_poly.pdbx_seq_one_letter_code
_entity_poly.pdbx_strand_id
1 'polypeptide(L)'
;MSSTGFAQEKSEHLEHLRAMMHAMSQHGPVIPQPETIVPLAAVTQQITAQCFQFTPAMFSVNQGDVVTLTVSVPSVDNARGCNGIGHGVLMDTYIEDGISTTRGHSVSRTFMATTAGTFVFVCSQSSCGDGHSSMIGQMIVKAQANPAPTISSLSPNSGPPAGGTSVTISGTNFSSGATVTFGGNAATNVNVTSGTTITATTSAHNEGVVDVTVTNSDGQSATLTQGFTYAGLKITSVSPNTGSTSGGTNVTIKGSAFQNAATVTFGGVAATNVNVVDSSTIVATTPLGPATEQLIVDVVVKNPDGTTATLHPGFTYSVPPLSVASINPAIGATSGGTVVTISGTGFTTALNSAVTFGGVAATNVTIVDPVTMRVTAPAHAIGTVDIAVTVGGLSVVKTAAFTYETVPPRHRSVHH
;
A
#
# COMPACT_ATOMS: atom_id res chain seq x y z
N MET A 1 5.42 -8.69 78.85
CA MET A 1 4.76 -7.65 78.03
C MET A 1 5.64 -7.38 76.82
N SER A 2 5.42 -8.16 75.76
CA SER A 2 5.17 -7.69 74.38
C SER A 2 6.33 -6.92 73.74
N SER A 3 7.25 -7.66 73.13
CA SER A 3 8.19 -7.17 72.11
C SER A 3 7.53 -7.00 70.73
N THR A 4 6.20 -7.06 70.66
CA THR A 4 5.41 -6.96 69.43
C THR A 4 5.03 -5.51 69.11
N GLY A 5 4.96 -4.61 70.11
CA GLY A 5 4.62 -3.18 69.90
C GLY A 5 5.67 -2.41 69.09
N PHE A 6 6.96 -2.61 69.36
CA PHE A 6 8.05 -1.94 68.64
C PHE A 6 8.22 -2.41 67.19
N ALA A 7 7.79 -3.63 66.85
CA ALA A 7 7.80 -4.10 65.47
C ALA A 7 6.60 -3.55 64.67
N GLN A 8 5.47 -3.34 65.34
CA GLN A 8 4.23 -2.83 64.76
C GLN A 8 4.33 -1.32 64.45
N GLU A 9 4.89 -0.51 65.37
CA GLU A 9 5.20 0.91 65.12
C GLU A 9 6.19 1.12 63.96
N LYS A 10 7.18 0.22 63.82
CA LYS A 10 8.14 0.25 62.70
C LYS A 10 7.49 -0.01 61.34
N SER A 11 6.48 -0.87 61.30
CA SER A 11 5.71 -1.19 60.09
C SER A 11 4.83 -0.02 59.68
N GLU A 12 4.11 0.57 60.64
CA GLU A 12 3.19 1.69 60.39
C GLU A 12 3.91 2.97 59.92
N HIS A 13 5.09 3.27 60.48
CA HIS A 13 5.88 4.43 60.06
C HIS A 13 6.39 4.30 58.61
N LEU A 14 6.85 3.11 58.23
CA LEU A 14 7.33 2.85 56.87
C LEU A 14 6.19 2.86 55.85
N GLU A 15 5.00 2.37 56.22
CA GLU A 15 3.79 2.49 55.40
C GLU A 15 3.34 3.95 55.23
N HIS A 16 3.44 4.77 56.28
CA HIS A 16 3.11 6.19 56.19
C HIS A 16 4.07 6.96 55.28
N LEU A 17 5.37 6.64 55.35
CA LEU A 17 6.39 7.19 54.45
C LEU A 17 6.13 6.80 52.99
N ARG A 18 5.77 5.54 52.75
CA ARG A 18 5.36 5.05 51.42
C ARG A 18 4.15 5.81 50.89
N ALA A 19 3.11 5.97 51.70
CA ALA A 19 1.92 6.72 51.33
C ALA A 19 2.23 8.19 50.99
N MET A 20 3.13 8.85 51.75
CA MET A 20 3.58 10.21 51.45
C MET A 20 4.36 10.30 50.14
N MET A 21 5.33 9.40 49.90
CA MET A 21 6.09 9.39 48.64
C MET A 21 5.21 9.11 47.43
N HIS A 22 4.25 8.19 47.57
CA HIS A 22 3.31 7.85 46.52
C HIS A 22 2.44 9.07 46.15
N ALA A 23 1.94 9.81 47.13
CA ALA A 23 1.19 11.05 46.90
C ALA A 23 2.02 12.15 46.22
N MET A 24 3.32 12.25 46.52
CA MET A 24 4.21 13.25 45.91
C MET A 24 4.60 12.91 44.45
N SER A 25 4.53 11.64 44.05
CA SER A 25 4.92 11.18 42.70
C SER A 25 3.79 11.29 41.65
N GLN A 26 2.54 11.50 42.05
CA GLN A 26 1.36 11.39 41.16
C GLN A 26 1.03 12.65 40.33
N HIS A 27 1.81 13.73 40.39
CA HIS A 27 1.47 15.01 39.74
C HIS A 27 2.15 15.28 38.38
N GLY A 28 2.64 14.25 37.68
CA GLY A 28 3.20 14.39 36.32
C GLY A 28 2.30 13.76 35.23
N PRO A 29 2.32 14.26 33.98
CA PRO A 29 1.68 13.58 32.86
C PRO A 29 2.28 12.18 32.70
N VAL A 30 1.42 11.16 32.63
CA VAL A 30 1.82 9.78 32.34
C VAL A 30 2.27 9.72 30.88
N ILE A 31 3.58 9.74 30.65
CA ILE A 31 4.17 9.54 29.32
C ILE A 31 4.15 8.04 29.03
N PRO A 32 3.52 7.58 27.94
CA PRO A 32 3.56 6.17 27.52
C PRO A 32 5.01 5.71 27.40
N GLN A 33 5.33 4.59 28.06
CA GLN A 33 6.69 4.04 28.09
C GLN A 33 6.90 3.13 26.87
N PRO A 34 8.04 3.20 26.16
CA PRO A 34 8.35 2.26 25.09
C PRO A 34 8.47 0.84 25.67
N GLU A 35 7.90 -0.16 24.98
CA GLU A 35 7.78 -1.55 25.44
C GLU A 35 9.12 -2.29 25.64
N THR A 36 10.25 -1.68 25.30
CA THR A 36 11.58 -2.17 25.71
C THR A 36 12.56 -1.00 25.76
N ILE A 37 12.90 -0.53 26.97
CA ILE A 37 13.97 0.44 27.14
C ILE A 37 15.29 -0.32 27.08
N VAL A 38 16.18 0.08 26.17
CA VAL A 38 17.50 -0.54 26.01
C VAL A 38 18.47 0.07 27.02
N PRO A 39 19.33 -0.73 27.68
CA PRO A 39 20.39 -0.19 28.54
C PRO A 39 21.27 0.82 27.80
N LEU A 40 21.38 2.04 28.33
CA LEU A 40 22.18 3.11 27.74
C LEU A 40 23.60 3.12 28.31
N ALA A 41 23.77 3.68 29.51
CA ALA A 41 25.05 3.75 30.20
C ALA A 41 24.98 3.10 31.60
N ALA A 42 26.10 2.53 32.05
CA ALA A 42 26.29 2.18 33.44
C ALA A 42 26.69 3.44 34.23
N VAL A 43 25.81 3.91 35.11
CA VAL A 43 26.03 5.12 35.91
C VAL A 43 26.20 4.74 37.37
N THR A 44 27.32 5.13 37.99
CA THR A 44 27.50 4.98 39.44
C THR A 44 27.21 6.29 40.14
N GLN A 45 26.20 6.31 41.01
CA GLN A 45 25.88 7.46 41.83
C GLN A 45 26.26 7.17 43.29
N GLN A 46 27.02 8.07 43.91
CA GLN A 46 27.30 8.03 45.35
C GLN A 46 26.40 9.03 46.08
N ILE A 47 25.75 8.60 47.15
CA ILE A 47 25.04 9.47 48.08
C ILE A 47 25.61 9.24 49.47
N THR A 48 26.07 10.32 50.08
CA THR A 48 26.46 10.35 51.49
C THR A 48 25.23 10.76 52.30
N ALA A 49 24.77 9.86 53.16
CA ALA A 49 23.73 10.15 54.14
C ALA A 49 24.40 10.63 55.43
N GLN A 50 24.27 11.92 55.71
CA GLN A 50 24.74 12.60 56.92
C GLN A 50 23.54 13.21 57.62
N CYS A 51 23.54 13.25 58.96
CA CYS A 51 22.49 13.81 59.81
C CYS A 51 21.56 14.84 59.12
N PHE A 52 20.32 14.44 58.85
CA PHE A 52 19.24 15.21 58.21
C PHE A 52 19.40 15.58 56.72
N GLN A 53 20.45 15.14 56.02
CA GLN A 53 20.72 15.51 54.63
C GLN A 53 21.32 14.36 53.79
N PHE A 54 20.89 14.29 52.53
CA PHE A 54 21.61 13.54 51.50
C PHE A 54 22.56 14.47 50.76
N THR A 55 23.79 14.03 50.52
CA THR A 55 24.76 14.74 49.69
C THR A 55 25.23 13.83 48.55
N PRO A 56 24.92 14.14 47.28
CA PRO A 56 24.05 15.24 46.85
C PRO A 56 22.58 14.97 47.23
N ALA A 57 21.81 16.04 47.50
CA ALA A 57 20.38 15.94 47.74
C ALA A 57 19.57 15.71 46.45
N MET A 58 20.19 15.99 45.29
CA MET A 58 19.60 15.78 43.98
C MET A 58 20.64 15.24 43.01
N PHE A 59 20.25 14.28 42.18
CA PHE A 59 21.04 13.84 41.03
C PHE A 59 20.13 13.53 39.84
N SER A 60 20.72 13.46 38.64
CA SER A 60 19.98 13.14 37.43
C SER A 60 20.65 12.04 36.63
N VAL A 61 19.84 11.15 36.04
CA VAL A 61 20.24 10.09 35.11
C VAL A 61 19.36 10.17 33.86
N ASN A 62 19.74 9.48 32.79
CA ASN A 62 18.89 9.34 31.62
C ASN A 62 18.02 8.09 31.74
N GLN A 63 16.84 8.14 31.14
CA GLN A 63 16.00 6.97 30.97
C GLN A 63 16.78 5.90 30.20
N GLY A 64 16.74 4.66 30.68
CA GLY A 64 17.54 3.55 30.16
C GLY A 64 18.92 3.38 30.77
N ASP A 65 19.41 4.30 31.61
CA ASP A 65 20.65 4.09 32.34
C ASP A 65 20.51 2.92 33.33
N VAL A 66 21.57 2.11 33.43
CA VAL A 66 21.74 1.11 34.51
C VAL A 66 22.46 1.81 35.66
N VAL A 67 21.70 2.19 36.68
CA VAL A 67 22.14 3.02 37.79
C VAL A 67 22.57 2.16 38.96
N THR A 68 23.86 2.19 39.30
CA THR A 68 24.41 1.68 40.55
C THR A 68 24.42 2.79 41.59
N LEU A 69 23.38 2.84 42.42
CA LEU A 69 23.29 3.77 43.55
C LEU A 69 24.02 3.19 44.76
N THR A 70 25.03 3.91 45.24
CA THR A 70 25.78 3.59 46.46
C THR A 70 25.45 4.60 47.54
N VAL A 71 24.96 4.11 48.68
CA VAL A 71 24.65 4.90 49.86
C VAL A 71 25.74 4.68 50.88
N SER A 72 26.36 5.76 51.37
CA SER A 72 27.42 5.73 52.36
C SER A 72 27.04 6.51 53.62
N VAL A 73 27.41 6.01 54.79
CA VAL A 73 27.31 6.74 56.06
C VAL A 73 28.71 6.94 56.63
N PRO A 74 29.19 8.17 56.79
CA PRO A 74 30.54 8.45 57.28
C PRO A 74 30.81 7.82 58.66
N SER A 75 32.07 7.49 58.94
CA SER A 75 32.51 7.01 60.26
C SER A 75 32.38 8.08 61.35
N VAL A 76 32.47 9.35 60.95
CA VAL A 76 32.22 10.54 61.78
C VAL A 76 31.02 11.29 61.22
N ASP A 77 29.86 11.09 61.84
CA ASP A 77 28.64 11.86 61.59
C ASP A 77 28.45 12.86 62.74
N ASN A 78 29.36 13.83 62.81
CA ASN A 78 29.50 14.76 63.93
C ASN A 78 28.56 15.98 63.79
N ALA A 79 27.71 16.00 62.77
CA ALA A 79 26.76 17.07 62.56
C ALA A 79 25.60 16.92 63.55
N ARG A 80 25.28 18.00 64.28
CA ARG A 80 24.01 18.22 65.01
C ARG A 80 23.54 17.10 65.98
N GLY A 81 24.44 16.32 66.57
CA GLY A 81 24.09 15.40 67.66
C GLY A 81 23.59 14.00 67.23
N CYS A 82 23.70 13.62 65.95
CA CYS A 82 23.32 12.30 65.41
C CYS A 82 24.31 11.16 65.77
N ASN A 83 24.80 11.12 67.02
CA ASN A 83 25.79 10.11 67.45
C ASN A 83 25.16 8.72 67.58
N GLY A 84 25.53 7.81 66.65
CA GLY A 84 25.23 6.38 66.71
C GLY A 84 24.12 5.88 65.76
N ILE A 85 23.56 6.73 64.90
CA ILE A 85 22.42 6.39 64.05
C ILE A 85 22.89 5.91 62.67
N GLY A 86 22.33 4.81 62.16
CA GLY A 86 22.50 4.35 60.77
C GLY A 86 21.51 5.04 59.83
N HIS A 87 21.83 5.10 58.54
CA HIS A 87 20.93 5.71 57.54
C HIS A 87 20.52 4.70 56.47
N GLY A 88 19.43 5.00 55.79
CA GLY A 88 18.98 4.26 54.63
C GLY A 88 18.38 5.16 53.56
N VAL A 89 18.02 4.58 52.43
CA VAL A 89 17.35 5.24 51.30
C VAL A 89 16.21 4.33 50.85
N LEU A 90 14.99 4.85 50.78
CA LEU A 90 13.82 4.20 50.20
C LEU A 90 13.37 5.02 48.99
N MET A 91 13.00 4.34 47.89
CA MET A 91 12.51 4.99 46.68
C MET A 91 11.47 4.10 46.00
N ASP A 92 10.19 4.46 46.15
CA ASP A 92 9.01 3.63 45.87
C ASP A 92 8.91 3.09 44.43
N THR A 93 9.64 3.66 43.47
CA THR A 93 9.60 3.20 42.05
C THR A 93 10.80 2.34 41.63
N TYR A 94 11.94 2.46 42.30
CA TYR A 94 13.19 1.84 41.84
C TYR A 94 13.92 1.04 42.92
N ILE A 95 13.61 1.31 44.19
CA ILE A 95 14.26 0.73 45.37
C ILE A 95 13.19 0.55 46.46
N GLU A 96 12.20 -0.30 46.18
CA GLU A 96 11.03 -0.55 47.05
C GLU A 96 11.40 -1.23 48.39
N ASP A 97 12.44 -2.07 48.38
CA ASP A 97 12.99 -2.72 49.58
C ASP A 97 13.96 -1.82 50.37
N GLY A 98 14.27 -0.64 49.81
CA GLY A 98 15.26 0.28 50.34
C GLY A 98 16.71 -0.22 50.30
N ILE A 99 17.62 0.69 50.64
CA ILE A 99 19.03 0.46 50.93
C ILE A 99 19.24 0.89 52.37
N SER A 100 19.97 0.12 53.16
CA SER A 100 20.28 0.49 54.54
C SER A 100 21.73 0.18 54.85
N THR A 101 22.41 1.08 55.55
CA THR A 101 23.80 0.90 55.94
C THR A 101 24.08 1.50 57.31
N THR A 102 25.10 0.96 57.97
CA THR A 102 25.56 1.43 59.28
C THR A 102 26.68 2.45 59.15
N ARG A 103 26.95 3.18 60.23
CA ARG A 103 28.07 4.11 60.33
C ARG A 103 29.38 3.47 59.85
N GLY A 104 30.13 4.21 59.03
CA GLY A 104 31.41 3.77 58.45
C GLY A 104 31.29 2.77 57.30
N HIS A 105 30.08 2.49 56.80
CA HIS A 105 29.84 1.50 55.75
C HIS A 105 29.07 2.10 54.56
N SER A 106 29.22 1.44 53.40
CA SER A 106 28.51 1.76 52.17
C SER A 106 27.82 0.52 51.60
N VAL A 107 26.64 0.70 51.00
CA VAL A 107 25.89 -0.37 50.32
C VAL A 107 25.44 0.13 48.95
N SER A 108 25.53 -0.72 47.94
CA SER A 108 25.10 -0.41 46.57
C SER A 108 23.90 -1.25 46.12
N ARG A 109 23.04 -0.67 45.31
CA ARG A 109 22.02 -1.37 44.51
C ARG A 109 22.08 -0.90 43.08
N THR A 110 21.80 -1.83 42.17
CA THR A 110 21.73 -1.54 40.73
C THR A 110 20.29 -1.68 40.27
N PHE A 111 19.77 -0.69 39.57
CA PHE A 111 18.46 -0.71 38.93
C PHE A 111 18.53 -0.02 37.57
N MET A 112 17.56 -0.27 36.71
CA MET A 112 17.45 0.43 35.43
C MET A 112 16.47 1.59 35.56
N ALA A 113 16.85 2.79 35.11
CA ALA A 113 16.01 3.98 35.14
C ALA A 113 14.97 3.94 34.00
N THR A 114 13.92 3.13 34.14
CA THR A 114 12.93 2.87 33.10
C THR A 114 11.89 3.99 32.93
N THR A 115 11.44 4.63 34.01
CA THR A 115 10.39 5.66 33.95
C THR A 115 11.00 7.05 34.04
N ALA A 116 10.82 7.88 33.01
CA ALA A 116 11.18 9.29 33.08
C ALA A 116 10.32 10.03 34.12
N GLY A 117 10.92 10.97 34.87
CA GLY A 117 10.20 11.70 35.91
C GLY A 117 11.09 12.17 37.05
N THR A 118 10.47 12.72 38.09
CA THR A 118 11.14 13.11 39.33
C THR A 118 10.70 12.15 40.44
N PHE A 119 11.66 11.47 41.02
CA PHE A 119 11.43 10.47 42.05
C PHE A 119 12.04 10.95 43.36
N VAL A 120 11.22 10.96 44.40
CA VAL A 120 11.66 11.31 45.74
C VAL A 120 12.23 10.07 46.41
N PHE A 121 13.36 10.23 47.10
CA PHE A 121 13.88 9.21 47.99
C PHE A 121 14.05 9.78 49.40
N VAL A 122 13.76 8.95 50.40
CA VAL A 122 13.71 9.33 51.82
C VAL A 122 14.52 8.35 52.67
N CYS A 123 14.81 8.71 53.92
CA CYS A 123 15.47 7.76 54.83
C CYS A 123 14.57 6.56 55.16
N SER A 124 15.09 5.34 55.06
CA SER A 124 14.35 4.09 55.28
C SER A 124 14.48 3.49 56.69
N GLN A 125 15.26 4.11 57.57
CA GLN A 125 15.59 3.58 58.91
C GLN A 125 14.64 4.11 59.99
N SER A 126 14.09 3.20 60.80
CA SER A 126 13.21 3.54 61.94
C SER A 126 13.94 4.09 63.16
N SER A 127 15.25 3.85 63.29
CA SER A 127 16.10 4.35 64.37
C SER A 127 16.40 5.86 64.26
N CYS A 128 15.86 6.51 63.25
CA CYS A 128 16.08 7.93 63.01
C CYS A 128 15.34 8.85 64.00
N GLY A 129 14.36 8.39 64.78
CA GLY A 129 13.81 9.13 65.93
C GLY A 129 13.03 10.44 65.63
N ASP A 130 12.31 10.94 66.64
CA ASP A 130 11.44 12.11 66.54
C ASP A 130 12.23 13.40 66.24
N GLY A 131 12.12 13.88 65.00
CA GLY A 131 12.87 15.02 64.45
C GLY A 131 13.54 14.77 63.10
N HIS A 132 13.59 13.52 62.63
CA HIS A 132 14.29 13.09 61.39
C HIS A 132 13.47 13.05 60.10
N SER A 133 12.24 13.58 60.10
CA SER A 133 11.30 13.56 58.96
C SER A 133 11.70 14.44 57.76
N SER A 134 12.94 14.95 57.71
CA SER A 134 13.40 15.92 56.70
C SER A 134 14.49 15.40 55.74
N MET A 135 14.92 14.14 55.86
CA MET A 135 15.87 13.56 54.89
C MET A 135 15.16 13.21 53.59
N ILE A 136 15.15 14.17 52.67
CA ILE A 136 14.52 14.06 51.36
C ILE A 136 15.58 14.36 50.31
N GLY A 137 15.67 13.50 49.31
CA GLY A 137 16.41 13.76 48.09
C GLY A 137 15.58 13.43 46.86
N GLN A 138 16.10 13.83 45.69
CA GLN A 138 15.42 13.67 44.41
C GLN A 138 16.33 13.04 43.36
N MET A 139 15.81 12.05 42.65
CA MET A 139 16.38 11.53 41.41
C MET A 139 15.54 12.04 40.25
N ILE A 140 16.17 12.72 39.29
CA ILE A 140 15.52 13.12 38.04
C ILE A 140 15.95 12.14 36.95
N VAL A 141 14.99 11.41 36.38
CA VAL A 141 15.21 10.58 35.18
C VAL A 141 14.78 11.39 33.97
N LYS A 142 15.78 11.85 33.19
CA LYS A 142 15.55 12.60 31.95
C LYS A 142 15.04 11.64 30.88
N ALA A 143 13.93 11.98 30.24
CA ALA A 143 13.40 11.18 29.13
C ALA A 143 14.46 10.99 28.03
N GLN A 144 14.56 9.77 27.50
CA GLN A 144 15.42 9.50 26.36
C GLN A 144 14.80 10.16 25.12
N ALA A 145 15.47 11.17 24.58
CA ALA A 145 15.07 11.75 23.30
C ALA A 145 15.57 10.83 22.17
N ASN A 146 14.70 9.95 21.67
CA ASN A 146 14.99 9.26 20.42
C ASN A 146 14.95 10.27 19.26
N PRO A 147 15.64 10.04 18.13
CA PRO A 147 15.43 10.85 16.96
C PRO A 147 14.01 10.62 16.41
N ALA A 148 13.33 11.69 16.01
CA ALA A 148 12.04 11.59 15.33
C ALA A 148 12.15 10.71 14.07
N PRO A 149 11.06 10.02 13.69
CA PRO A 149 11.04 9.28 12.43
C PRO A 149 11.25 10.23 11.25
N THR A 150 11.63 9.69 10.10
CA THR A 150 11.55 10.41 8.81
C THR A 150 10.84 9.52 7.80
N ILE A 151 10.22 10.13 6.78
CA ILE A 151 9.61 9.41 5.66
C ILE A 151 10.28 9.90 4.38
N SER A 152 10.90 9.00 3.63
CA SER A 152 11.60 9.30 2.38
C SER A 152 10.77 8.96 1.13
N SER A 153 9.99 7.88 1.16
CA SER A 153 9.17 7.47 0.02
C SER A 153 8.07 6.48 0.40
N LEU A 154 7.10 6.34 -0.51
CA LEU A 154 6.05 5.32 -0.47
C LEU A 154 6.03 4.54 -1.78
N SER A 155 5.79 3.24 -1.69
CA SER A 155 5.60 2.38 -2.85
C SER A 155 4.49 1.35 -2.60
N PRO A 156 3.39 1.37 -3.37
CA PRO A 156 3.00 2.44 -4.31
C PRO A 156 2.64 3.75 -3.58
N ASN A 157 2.64 4.87 -4.30
CA ASN A 157 2.24 6.20 -3.80
C ASN A 157 0.81 6.59 -4.21
N SER A 158 0.01 5.63 -4.68
CA SER A 158 -1.40 5.85 -5.04
C SER A 158 -2.24 4.58 -4.87
N GLY A 159 -3.56 4.76 -4.75
CA GLY A 159 -4.51 3.68 -4.53
C GLY A 159 -5.97 4.11 -4.70
N PRO A 160 -6.93 3.17 -4.69
CA PRO A 160 -8.34 3.48 -4.87
C PRO A 160 -8.94 4.14 -3.62
N PRO A 161 -9.98 4.99 -3.76
CA PRO A 161 -10.72 5.61 -2.65
C PRO A 161 -11.29 4.62 -1.63
N ALA A 162 -11.54 3.37 -2.06
CA ALA A 162 -12.00 2.31 -1.17
C ALA A 162 -10.93 1.84 -0.16
N GLY A 163 -9.66 2.23 -0.32
CA GLY A 163 -8.54 1.72 0.45
C GLY A 163 -8.09 0.33 0.00
N GLY A 164 -7.38 -0.39 0.86
CA GLY A 164 -6.88 -1.74 0.61
C GLY A 164 -5.52 -1.81 -0.08
N THR A 165 -4.88 -0.68 -0.38
CA THR A 165 -3.54 -0.67 -0.96
C THR A 165 -2.52 -1.04 0.10
N SER A 166 -1.77 -2.13 -0.13
CA SER A 166 -0.57 -2.45 0.66
C SER A 166 0.57 -1.54 0.24
N VAL A 167 1.00 -0.65 1.12
CA VAL A 167 2.03 0.35 0.89
C VAL A 167 3.26 0.06 1.73
N THR A 168 4.43 0.10 1.11
CA THR A 168 5.74 0.11 1.77
C THR A 168 6.18 1.56 1.96
N ILE A 169 6.46 1.94 3.21
CA ILE A 169 6.91 3.26 3.62
C ILE A 169 8.38 3.15 4.00
N SER A 170 9.25 3.92 3.33
CA SER A 170 10.68 3.97 3.60
C SER A 170 11.04 5.23 4.37
N GLY A 171 12.04 5.15 5.25
CA GLY A 171 12.41 6.24 6.12
C GLY A 171 13.52 5.88 7.11
N THR A 172 13.53 6.55 8.27
CA THR A 172 14.47 6.27 9.37
C THR A 172 13.78 6.37 10.72
N ASN A 173 14.40 5.77 11.74
CA ASN A 173 13.99 5.81 13.15
C ASN A 173 12.56 5.32 13.41
N PHE A 174 12.04 4.39 12.60
CA PHE A 174 10.77 3.75 12.89
C PHE A 174 10.91 2.82 14.10
N SER A 175 9.96 2.91 15.03
CA SER A 175 9.94 2.11 16.25
C SER A 175 8.83 1.07 16.21
N SER A 176 9.04 -0.09 16.83
CA SER A 176 7.99 -1.10 16.98
C SER A 176 6.73 -0.48 17.60
N GLY A 177 5.56 -0.87 17.11
CA GLY A 177 4.28 -0.30 17.54
C GLY A 177 3.96 1.08 16.95
N ALA A 178 4.75 1.59 15.99
CA ALA A 178 4.40 2.81 15.27
C ALA A 178 3.03 2.68 14.57
N THR A 179 2.32 3.80 14.51
CA THR A 179 1.04 3.93 13.81
C THR A 179 1.21 4.75 12.54
N VAL A 180 0.32 4.54 11.56
CA VAL A 180 0.34 5.25 10.28
C VAL A 180 -1.04 5.79 9.97
N THR A 181 -1.11 7.03 9.48
CA THR A 181 -2.34 7.63 8.95
C THR A 181 -2.15 8.18 7.55
N PHE A 182 -3.17 8.05 6.70
CA PHE A 182 -3.26 8.64 5.37
C PHE A 182 -4.38 9.68 5.37
N GLY A 183 -4.05 10.96 5.21
CA GLY A 183 -5.04 12.05 5.29
C GLY A 183 -5.74 12.14 6.65
N GLY A 184 -5.10 11.67 7.72
CA GLY A 184 -5.69 11.56 9.05
C GLY A 184 -6.47 10.26 9.32
N ASN A 185 -6.78 9.45 8.30
CA ASN A 185 -7.41 8.15 8.49
C ASN A 185 -6.37 7.10 8.87
N ALA A 186 -6.61 6.34 9.94
CA ALA A 186 -5.71 5.28 10.38
C ALA A 186 -5.58 4.18 9.31
N ALA A 187 -4.34 3.75 9.06
CA ALA A 187 -4.04 2.59 8.25
C ALA A 187 -4.25 1.29 9.06
N THR A 188 -4.43 0.17 8.37
CA THR A 188 -4.50 -1.17 8.98
C THR A 188 -3.26 -1.99 8.64
N ASN A 189 -3.06 -3.14 9.29
CA ASN A 189 -1.91 -4.03 9.06
C ASN A 189 -0.56 -3.29 9.12
N VAL A 190 -0.42 -2.33 10.03
CA VAL A 190 0.82 -1.59 10.21
C VAL A 190 1.85 -2.52 10.85
N ASN A 191 2.93 -2.79 10.13
CA ASN A 191 4.01 -3.65 10.56
C ASN A 191 5.36 -2.99 10.28
N VAL A 192 6.11 -2.71 11.35
CA VAL A 192 7.45 -2.13 11.30
C VAL A 192 8.46 -3.25 11.10
N THR A 193 8.92 -3.44 9.88
CA THR A 193 9.86 -4.52 9.54
C THR A 193 11.28 -4.20 9.98
N SER A 194 11.63 -2.92 10.05
CA SER A 194 12.93 -2.42 10.50
C SER A 194 12.81 -0.94 10.88
N GLY A 195 13.87 -0.38 11.46
CA GLY A 195 13.96 1.06 11.73
C GLY A 195 13.91 1.97 10.48
N THR A 196 13.84 1.39 9.28
CA THR A 196 13.79 2.11 8.01
C THR A 196 12.63 1.71 7.11
N THR A 197 11.80 0.74 7.50
CA THR A 197 10.70 0.23 6.66
C THR A 197 9.47 -0.12 7.47
N ILE A 198 8.32 0.39 7.02
CA ILE A 198 6.98 0.02 7.50
C ILE A 198 6.16 -0.50 6.32
N THR A 199 5.36 -1.54 6.56
CA THR A 199 4.27 -1.95 5.67
C THR A 199 2.96 -1.53 6.31
N ALA A 200 2.02 -1.00 5.52
CA ALA A 200 0.71 -0.56 6.00
C ALA A 200 -0.34 -0.71 4.88
N THR A 201 -1.59 -0.94 5.25
CA THR A 201 -2.71 -1.02 4.30
C THR A 201 -3.58 0.23 4.42
N THR A 202 -3.83 0.91 3.30
CA THR A 202 -4.66 2.13 3.29
C THR A 202 -6.10 1.82 3.69
N SER A 203 -6.73 2.72 4.44
CA SER A 203 -8.17 2.72 4.67
C SER A 203 -8.88 3.53 3.58
N ALA A 204 -10.21 3.45 3.57
CA ALA A 204 -11.03 4.25 2.66
C ALA A 204 -10.84 5.75 2.92
N HIS A 205 -10.80 6.53 1.85
CA HIS A 205 -10.66 7.98 1.88
C HIS A 205 -11.26 8.57 0.61
N ASN A 206 -11.67 9.84 0.66
CA ASN A 206 -12.13 10.55 -0.53
C ASN A 206 -11.00 10.67 -1.57
N GLU A 207 -11.35 10.81 -2.86
CA GLU A 207 -10.37 11.11 -3.89
C GLU A 207 -9.59 12.38 -3.57
N GLY A 208 -8.29 12.35 -3.88
CA GLY A 208 -7.39 13.47 -3.64
C GLY A 208 -6.01 13.04 -3.17
N VAL A 209 -5.12 14.03 -3.15
CA VAL A 209 -3.78 13.90 -2.60
C VAL A 209 -3.83 14.13 -1.10
N VAL A 210 -3.16 13.27 -0.32
CA VAL A 210 -3.16 13.33 1.14
C VAL A 210 -1.75 13.25 1.71
N ASP A 211 -1.60 13.80 2.91
CA ASP A 211 -0.41 13.64 3.73
C ASP A 211 -0.35 12.23 4.34
N VAL A 212 0.86 11.73 4.57
CA VAL A 212 1.07 10.46 5.27
C VAL A 212 1.90 10.70 6.51
N THR A 213 1.38 10.29 7.66
CA THR A 213 2.03 10.49 8.96
C THR A 213 2.38 9.15 9.59
N VAL A 214 3.61 9.02 10.07
CA VAL A 214 4.07 7.92 10.93
C VAL A 214 4.27 8.49 12.32
N THR A 215 3.70 7.85 13.34
CA THR A 215 3.86 8.21 14.75
C THR A 215 4.41 7.01 15.53
N ASN A 216 5.61 7.17 16.09
CA ASN A 216 6.24 6.16 16.95
C ASN A 216 5.53 6.08 18.31
N SER A 217 5.77 4.99 19.04
CA SER A 217 5.21 4.75 20.37
C SER A 217 5.62 5.79 21.44
N ASP A 218 6.74 6.49 21.23
CA ASP A 218 7.19 7.59 22.09
C ASP A 218 6.52 8.94 21.75
N GLY A 219 5.58 8.95 20.80
CA GLY A 219 4.82 10.13 20.38
C GLY A 219 5.51 10.99 19.33
N GLN A 220 6.74 10.68 18.93
CA GLN A 220 7.40 11.40 17.85
C GLN A 220 6.83 11.02 16.50
N SER A 221 6.69 12.00 15.60
CA SER A 221 6.04 11.80 14.32
C SER A 221 6.78 12.47 13.16
N ALA A 222 6.56 11.93 11.96
CA ALA A 222 6.94 12.55 10.70
C ALA A 222 5.77 12.50 9.73
N THR A 223 5.65 13.55 8.92
CA THR A 223 4.64 13.68 7.88
C THR A 223 5.32 13.86 6.53
N LEU A 224 5.00 12.98 5.58
CA LEU A 224 5.27 13.23 4.17
C LEU A 224 4.08 13.96 3.58
N THR A 225 4.26 15.24 3.31
CA THR A 225 3.22 16.08 2.70
C THR A 225 2.91 15.60 1.29
N GLN A 226 1.63 15.48 0.94
CA GLN A 226 1.17 15.01 -0.36
C GLN A 226 1.77 13.64 -0.76
N GLY A 227 2.03 12.78 0.23
CA GLY A 227 2.75 11.52 0.06
C GLY A 227 1.97 10.41 -0.64
N PHE A 228 0.63 10.49 -0.66
CA PHE A 228 -0.22 9.46 -1.25
C PHE A 228 -1.41 10.06 -2.02
N THR A 229 -1.81 9.45 -3.13
CA THR A 229 -2.97 9.87 -3.92
C THR A 229 -4.06 8.81 -3.94
N TYR A 230 -5.25 9.16 -3.43
CA TYR A 230 -6.47 8.38 -3.64
C TYR A 230 -7.08 8.75 -4.99
N ALA A 231 -7.05 7.83 -5.95
CA ALA A 231 -7.58 8.03 -7.30
C ALA A 231 -8.43 6.83 -7.73
N GLY A 232 -9.67 7.07 -8.14
CA GLY A 232 -10.52 6.06 -8.75
C GLY A 232 -10.04 5.68 -10.16
N LEU A 233 -10.48 4.51 -10.61
CA LEU A 233 -10.31 4.09 -12.00
C LEU A 233 -11.03 5.09 -12.91
N LYS A 234 -10.28 5.70 -13.83
CA LYS A 234 -10.82 6.69 -14.77
C LYS A 234 -10.14 6.55 -16.12
N ILE A 235 -10.89 6.79 -17.19
CA ILE A 235 -10.35 7.00 -18.53
C ILE A 235 -10.49 8.50 -18.84
N THR A 236 -9.40 9.14 -19.25
CA THR A 236 -9.38 10.56 -19.62
C THR A 236 -9.35 10.75 -21.12
N SER A 237 -8.68 9.86 -21.88
CA SER A 237 -8.67 9.91 -23.34
C SER A 237 -8.27 8.58 -23.98
N VAL A 238 -8.60 8.46 -25.26
CA VAL A 238 -8.14 7.39 -26.16
C VAL A 238 -7.52 8.07 -27.39
N SER A 239 -6.32 7.65 -27.81
CA SER A 239 -5.62 8.24 -28.94
C SER A 239 -4.92 7.17 -29.81
N PRO A 240 -5.18 7.12 -31.13
CA PRO A 240 -6.23 7.87 -31.82
C PRO A 240 -7.61 7.49 -31.28
N ASN A 241 -8.57 8.43 -31.31
CA ASN A 241 -9.97 8.19 -30.93
C ASN A 241 -10.84 7.74 -32.12
N THR A 242 -10.22 7.40 -33.24
CA THR A 242 -10.88 6.92 -34.46
C THR A 242 -10.08 5.77 -35.08
N GLY A 243 -10.75 4.90 -35.82
CA GLY A 243 -10.10 3.78 -36.51
C GLY A 243 -11.05 3.00 -37.42
N SER A 244 -10.51 2.00 -38.11
CA SER A 244 -11.24 1.22 -39.11
C SER A 244 -12.24 0.24 -38.49
N THR A 245 -13.42 0.06 -39.08
CA THR A 245 -14.34 -1.04 -38.75
C THR A 245 -13.67 -2.42 -38.90
N SER A 246 -12.61 -2.54 -39.71
CA SER A 246 -11.78 -3.76 -39.79
C SER A 246 -10.92 -4.03 -38.54
N GLY A 247 -10.97 -3.15 -37.53
CA GLY A 247 -10.19 -3.28 -36.30
C GLY A 247 -8.69 -3.03 -36.51
N GLY A 248 -7.87 -3.48 -35.56
CA GLY A 248 -6.42 -3.43 -35.67
C GLY A 248 -5.78 -2.05 -35.38
N THR A 249 -6.55 -1.06 -34.95
CA THR A 249 -6.00 0.26 -34.62
C THR A 249 -5.30 0.18 -33.27
N ASN A 250 -4.01 0.49 -33.22
CA ASN A 250 -3.28 0.60 -31.96
C ASN A 250 -3.63 1.92 -31.29
N VAL A 251 -4.15 1.86 -30.07
CA VAL A 251 -4.55 3.02 -29.28
C VAL A 251 -3.80 3.10 -27.97
N THR A 252 -3.58 4.33 -27.52
CA THR A 252 -3.14 4.66 -26.17
C THR A 252 -4.32 5.20 -25.40
N ILE A 253 -4.64 4.58 -24.27
CA ILE A 253 -5.69 4.97 -23.34
C ILE A 253 -5.02 5.62 -22.14
N LYS A 254 -5.35 6.88 -21.87
CA LYS A 254 -4.87 7.64 -20.71
C LYS A 254 -5.93 7.68 -19.62
N GLY A 255 -5.49 7.72 -18.37
CA GLY A 255 -6.39 7.65 -17.23
C GLY A 255 -5.69 7.65 -15.88
N SER A 256 -6.34 7.05 -14.89
CA SER A 256 -5.80 6.83 -13.54
C SER A 256 -6.23 5.48 -12.99
N ALA A 257 -5.43 4.97 -12.05
CA ALA A 257 -5.64 3.73 -11.31
C ALA A 257 -5.84 2.49 -12.20
N PHE A 258 -5.14 2.41 -13.34
CA PHE A 258 -5.05 1.17 -14.11
C PHE A 258 -4.23 0.13 -13.35
N GLN A 259 -4.75 -1.09 -13.30
CA GLN A 259 -4.08 -2.24 -12.67
C GLN A 259 -3.57 -3.19 -13.73
N ASN A 260 -2.46 -3.87 -13.43
CA ASN A 260 -1.99 -4.97 -14.27
C ASN A 260 -3.11 -5.99 -14.50
N ALA A 261 -3.20 -6.53 -15.72
CA ALA A 261 -4.28 -7.40 -16.18
C ALA A 261 -5.67 -6.74 -16.29
N ALA A 262 -5.75 -5.41 -16.33
CA ALA A 262 -6.97 -4.72 -16.77
C ALA A 262 -7.38 -5.18 -18.18
N THR A 263 -8.68 -5.22 -18.42
CA THR A 263 -9.28 -5.54 -19.73
C THR A 263 -9.89 -4.30 -20.35
N VAL A 264 -9.91 -4.25 -21.69
CA VAL A 264 -10.46 -3.11 -22.45
C VAL A 264 -11.51 -3.63 -23.43
N THR A 265 -12.62 -2.91 -23.55
CA THR A 265 -13.62 -3.16 -24.59
C THR A 265 -13.94 -1.90 -25.37
N PHE A 266 -14.31 -2.07 -26.64
CA PHE A 266 -14.80 -1.02 -27.55
C PHE A 266 -16.20 -1.42 -27.99
N GLY A 267 -17.23 -0.67 -27.56
CA GLY A 267 -18.63 -1.02 -27.82
C GLY A 267 -19.02 -2.39 -27.27
N GLY A 268 -18.40 -2.81 -26.15
CA GLY A 268 -18.62 -4.12 -25.54
C GLY A 268 -17.81 -5.27 -26.14
N VAL A 269 -17.08 -5.06 -27.25
CA VAL A 269 -16.20 -6.09 -27.84
C VAL A 269 -14.80 -5.98 -27.24
N ALA A 270 -14.23 -7.10 -26.82
CA ALA A 270 -12.91 -7.14 -26.18
C ALA A 270 -11.79 -6.72 -27.15
N ALA A 271 -10.93 -5.80 -26.70
CA ALA A 271 -9.70 -5.44 -27.39
C ALA A 271 -8.65 -6.56 -27.31
N THR A 272 -7.67 -6.51 -28.20
CA THR A 272 -6.50 -7.41 -28.17
C THR A 272 -5.24 -6.62 -27.79
N ASN A 273 -4.14 -7.32 -27.49
CA ASN A 273 -2.86 -6.72 -27.13
C ASN A 273 -2.95 -5.66 -26.01
N VAL A 274 -3.83 -5.88 -25.04
CA VAL A 274 -4.00 -4.98 -23.90
C VAL A 274 -2.77 -5.09 -23.00
N ASN A 275 -2.02 -4.01 -22.90
CA ASN A 275 -0.83 -3.88 -22.06
C ASN A 275 -0.93 -2.62 -21.19
N VAL A 276 -0.93 -2.82 -19.88
CA VAL A 276 -0.93 -1.73 -18.89
C VAL A 276 0.52 -1.30 -18.70
N VAL A 277 0.86 -0.13 -19.21
CA VAL A 277 2.24 0.40 -19.16
C VAL A 277 2.54 0.93 -17.76
N ASP A 278 1.59 1.66 -17.18
CA ASP A 278 1.64 2.21 -15.84
C ASP A 278 0.20 2.49 -15.35
N SER A 279 0.04 3.01 -14.13
CA SER A 279 -1.27 3.30 -13.55
C SER A 279 -2.08 4.37 -14.28
N SER A 280 -1.51 5.04 -15.28
CA SER A 280 -2.13 6.10 -16.08
C SER A 280 -2.19 5.81 -17.58
N THR A 281 -1.58 4.71 -18.04
CA THR A 281 -1.42 4.40 -19.46
C THR A 281 -1.69 2.92 -19.77
N ILE A 282 -2.62 2.68 -20.69
CA ILE A 282 -2.82 1.38 -21.36
C ILE A 282 -2.56 1.54 -22.85
N VAL A 283 -1.92 0.56 -23.47
CA VAL A 283 -1.94 0.39 -24.93
C VAL A 283 -2.77 -0.84 -25.28
N ALA A 284 -3.57 -0.74 -26.35
CA ALA A 284 -4.44 -1.82 -26.80
C ALA A 284 -4.64 -1.76 -28.32
N THR A 285 -5.07 -2.86 -28.91
CA THR A 285 -5.47 -2.94 -30.32
C THR A 285 -6.99 -3.09 -30.41
N THR A 286 -7.64 -2.22 -31.18
CA THR A 286 -9.10 -2.25 -31.32
C THR A 286 -9.58 -3.57 -31.96
N PRO A 287 -10.70 -4.14 -31.51
CA PRO A 287 -11.31 -5.30 -32.16
C PRO A 287 -11.94 -4.93 -33.50
N LEU A 288 -12.51 -5.93 -34.18
CA LEU A 288 -13.45 -5.69 -35.27
C LEU A 288 -14.60 -4.82 -34.77
N GLY A 289 -14.87 -3.73 -35.50
CA GLY A 289 -16.05 -2.91 -35.31
C GLY A 289 -17.29 -3.58 -35.92
N PRO A 290 -18.48 -2.98 -35.77
CA PRO A 290 -19.67 -3.46 -36.46
C PRO A 290 -19.57 -3.22 -37.97
N ALA A 291 -20.13 -4.14 -38.76
CA ALA A 291 -20.22 -4.03 -40.22
C ALA A 291 -21.32 -3.06 -40.69
N THR A 292 -21.67 -2.07 -39.89
CA THR A 292 -22.69 -1.06 -40.18
C THR A 292 -22.04 0.21 -40.73
N GLU A 293 -22.72 1.35 -40.65
CA GLU A 293 -22.12 2.67 -40.89
C GLU A 293 -21.11 3.04 -39.80
N GLN A 294 -20.52 4.24 -39.95
CA GLN A 294 -19.70 4.88 -38.93
C GLN A 294 -20.41 4.86 -37.58
N LEU A 295 -19.76 4.29 -36.57
CA LEU A 295 -20.34 4.12 -35.24
C LEU A 295 -19.43 4.68 -34.15
N ILE A 296 -20.00 5.52 -33.30
CA ILE A 296 -19.38 5.99 -32.08
C ILE A 296 -19.70 4.99 -30.96
N VAL A 297 -18.67 4.48 -30.29
CA VAL A 297 -18.79 3.49 -29.23
C VAL A 297 -18.11 3.95 -27.95
N ASP A 298 -18.50 3.33 -26.85
CA ASP A 298 -17.84 3.51 -25.56
C ASP A 298 -16.55 2.71 -25.48
N VAL A 299 -15.62 3.23 -24.71
CA VAL A 299 -14.42 2.49 -24.31
C VAL A 299 -14.51 2.21 -22.82
N VAL A 300 -14.45 0.94 -22.46
CA VAL A 300 -14.55 0.50 -21.07
C VAL A 300 -13.25 -0.18 -20.66
N VAL A 301 -12.71 0.24 -19.52
CA VAL A 301 -11.60 -0.43 -18.82
C VAL A 301 -12.18 -1.10 -17.58
N LYS A 302 -11.85 -2.37 -17.37
CA LYS A 302 -12.18 -3.11 -16.15
C LYS A 302 -10.91 -3.66 -15.51
N ASN A 303 -10.65 -3.28 -14.26
CA ASN A 303 -9.53 -3.79 -13.47
C ASN A 303 -9.85 -5.18 -12.87
N PRO A 304 -8.82 -5.94 -12.45
CA PRO A 304 -9.00 -7.23 -11.77
C PRO A 304 -9.79 -7.16 -10.45
N ASP A 305 -9.74 -6.03 -9.75
CA ASP A 305 -10.53 -5.77 -8.54
C ASP A 305 -12.05 -5.59 -8.82
N GLY A 306 -12.45 -5.62 -10.09
CA GLY A 306 -13.83 -5.49 -10.53
C GLY A 306 -14.28 -4.05 -10.81
N THR A 307 -13.46 -3.04 -10.49
CA THR A 307 -13.78 -1.64 -10.82
C THR A 307 -13.82 -1.43 -12.33
N THR A 308 -14.70 -0.54 -12.77
CA THR A 308 -14.89 -0.22 -14.19
C THR A 308 -14.91 1.28 -14.43
N ALA A 309 -14.25 1.74 -15.48
CA ALA A 309 -14.40 3.09 -16.02
C ALA A 309 -14.88 3.03 -17.46
N THR A 310 -15.75 3.97 -17.82
CA THR A 310 -16.28 4.14 -19.17
C THR A 310 -15.97 5.53 -19.68
N LEU A 311 -15.42 5.62 -20.88
CA LEU A 311 -15.33 6.85 -21.65
C LEU A 311 -16.47 6.86 -22.68
N HIS A 312 -17.41 7.81 -22.52
CA HIS A 312 -18.59 7.98 -23.38
C HIS A 312 -18.63 9.43 -23.93
N PRO A 313 -18.61 9.65 -25.26
CA PRO A 313 -18.20 8.68 -26.30
C PRO A 313 -16.68 8.41 -26.25
N GLY A 314 -16.26 7.17 -26.55
CA GLY A 314 -14.87 6.76 -26.38
C GLY A 314 -14.06 6.60 -27.66
N PHE A 315 -14.67 6.07 -28.73
CA PHE A 315 -13.99 5.77 -29.98
C PHE A 315 -14.95 5.79 -31.17
N THR A 316 -14.48 6.21 -32.35
CA THR A 316 -15.28 6.20 -33.59
C THR A 316 -14.73 5.21 -34.59
N TYR A 317 -15.53 4.22 -34.96
CA TYR A 317 -15.25 3.33 -36.08
C TYR A 317 -15.71 3.96 -37.39
N SER A 318 -14.83 3.97 -38.40
CA SER A 318 -15.11 4.43 -39.75
C SER A 318 -14.87 3.32 -40.77
N VAL A 319 -15.70 3.26 -41.81
CA VAL A 319 -15.54 2.28 -42.90
C VAL A 319 -14.29 2.65 -43.71
N PRO A 320 -13.28 1.76 -43.83
CA PRO A 320 -12.10 2.03 -44.64
C PRO A 320 -12.42 1.91 -46.15
N PRO A 321 -11.50 2.33 -47.04
CA PRO A 321 -11.65 2.07 -48.47
C PRO A 321 -11.90 0.59 -48.77
N LEU A 322 -12.78 0.33 -49.73
CA LEU A 322 -13.09 -1.01 -50.21
C LEU A 322 -11.81 -1.67 -50.75
N SER A 323 -11.54 -2.91 -50.35
CA SER A 323 -10.43 -3.70 -50.90
C SER A 323 -10.72 -5.21 -50.82
N VAL A 324 -10.03 -5.98 -51.66
CA VAL A 324 -10.14 -7.45 -51.68
C VAL A 324 -8.76 -8.08 -51.47
N ALA A 325 -8.54 -8.64 -50.29
CA ALA A 325 -7.28 -9.25 -49.88
C ALA A 325 -7.11 -10.68 -50.39
N SER A 326 -8.12 -11.55 -50.25
CA SER A 326 -8.03 -12.95 -50.66
C SER A 326 -9.38 -13.56 -51.03
N ILE A 327 -9.31 -14.67 -51.77
CA ILE A 327 -10.45 -15.46 -52.25
C ILE A 327 -10.18 -16.91 -51.85
N ASN A 328 -11.12 -17.54 -51.14
CA ASN A 328 -10.98 -18.91 -50.69
C ASN A 328 -12.32 -19.69 -50.70
N PRO A 329 -12.41 -20.84 -51.38
CA PRO A 329 -11.41 -21.39 -52.27
C PRO A 329 -11.21 -20.50 -53.52
N ALA A 330 -10.01 -20.53 -54.10
CA ALA A 330 -9.69 -19.83 -55.35
C ALA A 330 -10.00 -20.69 -56.61
N ILE A 331 -10.65 -21.84 -56.44
CA ILE A 331 -10.99 -22.79 -57.50
C ILE A 331 -12.41 -23.29 -57.28
N GLY A 332 -13.15 -23.54 -58.35
CA GLY A 332 -14.48 -24.17 -58.28
C GLY A 332 -14.95 -24.80 -59.59
N ALA A 333 -16.12 -25.42 -59.52
CA ALA A 333 -16.71 -26.15 -60.64
C ALA A 333 -17.25 -25.22 -61.73
N THR A 334 -17.05 -25.55 -63.01
CA THR A 334 -17.70 -24.85 -64.16
C THR A 334 -19.23 -24.80 -64.08
N SER A 335 -19.86 -25.73 -63.36
CA SER A 335 -21.30 -25.71 -63.07
C SER A 335 -21.74 -24.62 -62.07
N GLY A 336 -20.80 -23.91 -61.45
CA GLY A 336 -21.07 -22.98 -60.35
C GLY A 336 -21.41 -23.70 -59.04
N GLY A 337 -21.94 -22.95 -58.08
CA GLY A 337 -22.36 -23.46 -56.77
C GLY A 337 -21.24 -23.54 -55.72
N THR A 338 -20.01 -23.18 -56.08
CA THR A 338 -18.88 -23.14 -55.14
C THR A 338 -19.08 -21.98 -54.18
N VAL A 339 -19.12 -22.25 -52.87
CA VAL A 339 -19.23 -21.19 -51.86
C VAL A 339 -17.85 -20.62 -51.58
N VAL A 340 -17.70 -19.32 -51.79
CA VAL A 340 -16.44 -18.59 -51.74
C VAL A 340 -16.48 -17.58 -50.60
N THR A 341 -15.47 -17.61 -49.75
CA THR A 341 -15.16 -16.59 -48.77
C THR A 341 -14.22 -15.56 -49.39
N ILE A 342 -14.59 -14.29 -49.30
CA ILE A 342 -13.80 -13.15 -49.76
C ILE A 342 -13.36 -12.39 -48.52
N SER A 343 -12.05 -12.25 -48.32
CA SER A 343 -11.50 -11.42 -47.24
C SER A 343 -11.02 -10.08 -47.78
N GLY A 344 -11.20 -9.00 -47.01
CA GLY A 344 -10.87 -7.65 -47.47
C GLY A 344 -11.18 -6.57 -46.43
N THR A 345 -11.45 -5.36 -46.90
CA THR A 345 -11.83 -4.21 -46.07
C THR A 345 -12.95 -3.42 -46.72
N GLY A 346 -13.64 -2.60 -45.93
CA GLY A 346 -14.70 -1.71 -46.44
C GLY A 346 -16.02 -2.42 -46.72
N PHE A 347 -16.17 -3.65 -46.21
CA PHE A 347 -17.44 -4.37 -46.29
C PHE A 347 -18.40 -3.81 -45.25
N THR A 348 -19.56 -3.32 -45.71
CA THR A 348 -20.60 -2.77 -44.84
C THR A 348 -21.98 -3.19 -45.31
N THR A 349 -22.82 -3.56 -44.35
CA THR A 349 -24.24 -3.91 -44.50
C THR A 349 -25.14 -2.69 -44.69
N ALA A 350 -24.62 -1.49 -44.47
CA ALA A 350 -25.37 -0.24 -44.67
C ALA A 350 -25.65 0.07 -46.14
N LEU A 351 -24.89 -0.54 -47.05
CA LEU A 351 -24.96 -0.28 -48.48
C LEU A 351 -25.19 -1.57 -49.26
N ASN A 352 -25.77 -1.45 -50.45
CA ASN A 352 -25.95 -2.60 -51.34
C ASN A 352 -24.60 -3.19 -51.76
N SER A 353 -24.52 -4.52 -51.79
CA SER A 353 -23.32 -5.26 -52.22
C SER A 353 -23.61 -6.19 -53.39
N ALA A 354 -22.63 -6.34 -54.28
CA ALA A 354 -22.68 -7.24 -55.42
C ALA A 354 -21.28 -7.82 -55.69
N VAL A 355 -21.23 -9.06 -56.18
CA VAL A 355 -19.98 -9.72 -56.58
C VAL A 355 -20.17 -10.37 -57.95
N THR A 356 -19.17 -10.27 -58.82
CA THR A 356 -19.16 -10.96 -60.11
C THR A 356 -17.89 -11.78 -60.30
N PHE A 357 -18.01 -12.86 -61.07
CA PHE A 357 -16.93 -13.76 -61.49
C PHE A 357 -16.85 -13.71 -63.02
N GLY A 358 -15.78 -13.13 -63.57
CA GLY A 358 -15.65 -12.93 -65.02
C GLY A 358 -16.77 -12.08 -65.61
N GLY A 359 -17.37 -11.18 -64.82
CA GLY A 359 -18.53 -10.37 -65.21
C GLY A 359 -19.89 -11.04 -64.97
N VAL A 360 -19.95 -12.32 -64.61
CA VAL A 360 -21.21 -13.01 -64.28
C VAL A 360 -21.55 -12.81 -62.80
N ALA A 361 -22.78 -12.43 -62.49
CA ALA A 361 -23.22 -12.17 -61.12
C ALA A 361 -23.20 -13.43 -60.24
N ALA A 362 -22.60 -13.32 -59.06
CA ALA A 362 -22.67 -14.32 -58.01
C ALA A 362 -24.05 -14.33 -57.34
N THR A 363 -24.39 -15.43 -56.67
CA THR A 363 -25.59 -15.56 -55.84
C THR A 363 -25.22 -15.63 -54.36
N ASN A 364 -26.21 -15.48 -53.48
CA ASN A 364 -26.06 -15.57 -52.02
C ASN A 364 -24.93 -14.68 -51.47
N VAL A 365 -24.85 -13.44 -51.95
CA VAL A 365 -23.86 -12.46 -51.50
C VAL A 365 -24.23 -11.97 -50.11
N THR A 366 -23.37 -12.23 -49.13
CA THR A 366 -23.58 -11.90 -47.72
C THR A 366 -22.32 -11.29 -47.13
N ILE A 367 -22.47 -10.15 -46.44
CA ILE A 367 -21.40 -9.58 -45.61
C ILE A 367 -21.53 -10.21 -44.23
N VAL A 368 -20.50 -10.95 -43.81
CA VAL A 368 -20.47 -11.65 -42.53
C VAL A 368 -20.02 -10.69 -41.43
N ASP A 369 -18.96 -9.93 -41.71
CA ASP A 369 -18.36 -8.94 -40.82
C ASP A 369 -17.59 -7.89 -41.69
N PRO A 370 -16.96 -6.85 -41.11
CA PRO A 370 -16.30 -5.79 -41.88
C PRO A 370 -15.13 -6.24 -42.77
N VAL A 371 -14.64 -7.48 -42.61
CA VAL A 371 -13.49 -8.03 -43.35
C VAL A 371 -13.82 -9.32 -44.11
N THR A 372 -15.03 -9.85 -43.96
CA THR A 372 -15.45 -11.13 -44.55
C THR A 372 -16.78 -11.02 -45.31
N MET A 373 -16.75 -11.44 -46.57
CA MET A 373 -17.94 -11.72 -47.39
C MET A 373 -18.02 -13.21 -47.72
N ARG A 374 -19.24 -13.73 -47.89
CA ARG A 374 -19.50 -15.08 -48.39
C ARG A 374 -20.45 -15.00 -49.58
N VAL A 375 -20.07 -15.64 -50.68
CA VAL A 375 -20.79 -15.62 -51.96
C VAL A 375 -20.84 -17.02 -52.58
N THR A 376 -21.73 -17.25 -53.54
CA THR A 376 -21.77 -18.48 -54.35
C THR A 376 -21.38 -18.18 -55.78
N ALA A 377 -20.30 -18.80 -56.25
CA ALA A 377 -19.80 -18.63 -57.60
C ALA A 377 -20.84 -19.11 -58.63
N PRO A 378 -21.12 -18.32 -59.69
CA PRO A 378 -22.03 -18.72 -60.75
C PRO A 378 -21.42 -19.80 -61.65
N ALA A 379 -22.22 -20.37 -62.55
CA ALA A 379 -21.69 -21.21 -63.61
C ALA A 379 -20.87 -20.36 -64.59
N HIS A 380 -19.73 -20.90 -65.05
CA HIS A 380 -18.83 -20.21 -65.97
C HIS A 380 -18.03 -21.21 -66.79
N ALA A 381 -17.57 -20.79 -67.98
CA ALA A 381 -16.64 -21.58 -68.79
C ALA A 381 -15.32 -21.84 -68.04
N ILE A 382 -14.62 -22.93 -68.41
CA ILE A 382 -13.32 -23.29 -67.86
C ILE A 382 -12.31 -22.14 -68.03
N GLY A 383 -11.48 -21.92 -67.01
CA GLY A 383 -10.44 -20.89 -67.03
C GLY A 383 -10.45 -20.00 -65.79
N THR A 384 -9.43 -19.15 -65.71
CA THR A 384 -9.26 -18.19 -64.60
C THR A 384 -9.96 -16.89 -64.92
N VAL A 385 -10.71 -16.36 -63.95
CA VAL A 385 -11.48 -15.12 -64.08
C VAL A 385 -11.14 -14.12 -62.99
N ASP A 386 -11.42 -12.86 -63.30
CA ASP A 386 -11.40 -11.77 -62.32
C ASP A 386 -12.62 -11.85 -61.40
N ILE A 387 -12.46 -11.38 -60.16
CA ILE A 387 -13.58 -11.15 -59.24
C ILE A 387 -13.72 -9.66 -59.01
N ALA A 388 -14.91 -9.11 -59.29
CA ALA A 388 -15.26 -7.74 -58.94
C ALA A 388 -16.18 -7.73 -57.72
N VAL A 389 -15.85 -6.93 -56.71
CA VAL A 389 -16.67 -6.69 -55.52
C VAL A 389 -17.13 -5.24 -55.56
N THR A 390 -18.44 -5.02 -55.43
CA THR A 390 -19.05 -3.70 -55.38
C THR A 390 -19.78 -3.50 -54.06
N VAL A 391 -19.54 -2.38 -53.38
CA VAL A 391 -20.24 -1.97 -52.15
C VAL A 391 -20.60 -0.49 -52.26
N GLY A 392 -21.89 -0.15 -52.19
CA GLY A 392 -22.34 1.25 -52.24
C GLY A 392 -21.97 2.00 -53.52
N GLY A 393 -21.83 1.29 -54.64
CA GLY A 393 -21.41 1.85 -55.93
C GLY A 393 -19.89 1.94 -56.13
N LEU A 394 -19.07 1.73 -55.09
CA LEU A 394 -17.62 1.58 -55.22
C LEU A 394 -17.30 0.16 -55.67
N SER A 395 -16.38 -0.02 -56.61
CA SER A 395 -16.01 -1.33 -57.16
C SER A 395 -14.50 -1.56 -57.13
N VAL A 396 -14.10 -2.77 -56.72
CA VAL A 396 -12.71 -3.24 -56.72
C VAL A 396 -12.64 -4.58 -57.45
N VAL A 397 -11.65 -4.72 -58.33
CA VAL A 397 -11.40 -5.96 -59.09
C VAL A 397 -10.13 -6.62 -58.58
N LYS A 398 -10.24 -7.89 -58.18
CA LYS A 398 -9.08 -8.76 -57.98
C LYS A 398 -8.90 -9.59 -59.24
N THR A 399 -7.78 -9.37 -59.94
CA THR A 399 -7.51 -10.02 -61.22
C THR A 399 -7.07 -11.47 -61.04
N ALA A 400 -7.41 -12.31 -62.02
CA ALA A 400 -7.06 -13.74 -62.09
C ALA A 400 -7.29 -14.48 -60.75
N ALA A 401 -8.41 -14.21 -60.10
CA ALA A 401 -8.63 -14.52 -58.69
C ALA A 401 -9.37 -15.83 -58.43
N PHE A 402 -9.99 -16.42 -59.46
CA PHE A 402 -10.72 -17.68 -59.34
C PHE A 402 -10.65 -18.53 -60.61
N THR A 403 -10.31 -19.80 -60.47
CA THR A 403 -10.21 -20.74 -61.60
C THR A 403 -11.40 -21.70 -61.63
N TYR A 404 -12.11 -21.72 -62.74
CA TYR A 404 -13.13 -22.72 -63.03
C TYR A 404 -12.50 -23.97 -63.64
N GLU A 405 -12.77 -25.12 -63.05
CA GLU A 405 -12.30 -26.43 -63.50
C GLU A 405 -13.45 -27.41 -63.67
N THR A 406 -13.26 -28.44 -64.49
CA THR A 406 -14.21 -29.54 -64.59
C THR A 406 -14.11 -30.41 -63.34
N VAL A 407 -15.23 -30.64 -62.65
CA VAL A 407 -15.27 -31.60 -61.54
C VAL A 407 -14.91 -32.99 -62.10
N PRO A 408 -13.86 -33.67 -61.58
CA PRO A 408 -13.58 -35.03 -61.97
C PRO A 408 -14.81 -35.91 -61.69
N PRO A 409 -15.20 -36.83 -62.58
CA PRO A 409 -16.32 -37.72 -62.30
C PRO A 409 -16.05 -38.47 -60.99
N ARG A 410 -17.01 -38.49 -60.06
CA ARG A 410 -16.91 -39.34 -58.87
C ARG A 410 -16.72 -40.78 -59.36
N HIS A 411 -15.54 -41.36 -59.13
CA HIS A 411 -15.37 -42.80 -59.26
C HIS A 411 -16.33 -43.47 -58.27
N ARG A 412 -17.46 -43.94 -58.79
CA ARG A 412 -18.31 -44.87 -58.07
C ARG A 412 -17.48 -46.15 -57.98
N SER A 413 -16.96 -46.47 -56.80
CA SER A 413 -16.33 -47.77 -56.57
C SER A 413 -17.43 -48.81 -56.79
N VAL A 414 -17.39 -49.49 -57.92
CA VAL A 414 -18.24 -50.64 -58.18
C VAL A 414 -17.57 -51.80 -57.48
N HIS A 415 -18.03 -52.13 -56.27
CA HIS A 415 -17.74 -53.43 -55.68
C HIS A 415 -18.49 -54.48 -56.50
N HIS A 416 -17.73 -55.34 -57.18
CA HIS A 416 -18.21 -56.60 -57.74
C HIS A 416 -17.94 -57.73 -56.77
#